data_AF-A0A9X8SI16-F1
#
_entry.id   AF-A0A9X8SI16-F1
#
_cell.length_a   1.000
_cell.length_b   1.000
_cell.length_c   1.000
_cell.angle_alpha   90.00
_cell.angle_beta   90.00
_cell.angle_gamma   90.00
#
_symmetry.space_group_name_H-M   'P 1'
#
loop_
_entity.id
_entity.type
_entity.pdbx_description
1 polymer ?
#
loop_
_entity_poly.entity_id
_entity_poly.type
_entity_poly.pdbx_seq_one_letter_code
_entity_poly.pdbx_strand_id
1 'polypeptide(L)' 'MICDCGGVLLVVSIEEPPAHLSKEKKLLYNRVCDVQCQTCGKIHYSQTYDDGTHINLVKTTKKI' A
#
# COMPACT_ATOMS: atom_id res chain seq x y z
N MET A 1 5.76 -10.47 2.64
CA MET A 1 5.01 -10.28 3.90
C MET A 1 5.60 -11.06 5.09
N ILE A 2 6.87 -10.84 5.45
CA ILE A 2 7.50 -11.46 6.62
C ILE A 2 8.23 -10.36 7.39
N CYS A 3 8.07 -10.33 8.71
CA CYS A 3 8.70 -9.36 9.61
C CYS A 3 10.15 -9.76 9.89
N ASP A 4 10.97 -8.80 10.32
CA ASP A 4 12.38 -9.03 10.70
C ASP A 4 12.59 -10.12 11.76
N CYS A 5 11.57 -10.40 12.59
CA CYS A 5 11.58 -11.46 13.59
C CYS A 5 11.19 -12.85 13.05
N GLY A 6 10.94 -12.98 11.74
CA GLY A 6 10.43 -14.19 11.08
C GLY A 6 8.91 -14.37 11.15
N GLY A 7 8.19 -13.49 11.84
CA GLY A 7 6.72 -13.55 11.96
C GLY A 7 5.98 -13.06 10.72
N VAL A 8 4.72 -13.50 10.55
CA VAL A 8 3.87 -13.08 9.43
C VAL A 8 3.32 -11.67 9.67
N LEU A 9 3.40 -10.80 8.65
CA LEU A 9 2.77 -9.48 8.63
C LEU A 9 1.37 -9.58 8.02
N LEU A 10 0.36 -9.04 8.71
CA LEU A 10 -1.02 -8.96 8.23
C LEU A 10 -1.48 -7.51 8.11
N VAL A 11 -2.27 -7.20 7.09
CA VAL A 11 -2.89 -5.88 6.91
C VAL A 11 -3.88 -5.62 8.03
N VAL A 12 -3.75 -4.47 8.70
CA VAL A 12 -4.63 -4.01 9.78
C VAL A 12 -5.40 -2.74 9.44
N SER A 13 -4.92 -1.96 8.47
CA SER A 13 -5.57 -0.75 7.99
C SER A 13 -5.23 -0.52 6.52
N ILE A 14 -6.15 0.08 5.76
CA ILE A 14 -5.95 0.45 4.35
C ILE A 14 -6.36 1.92 4.22
N GLU A 15 -5.54 2.71 3.52
CA GLU A 15 -5.85 4.10 3.21
C GLU A 15 -7.12 4.19 2.35
N GLU A 16 -8.04 5.07 2.75
CA GLU A 16 -9.18 5.42 1.92
C GLU A 16 -8.80 6.46 0.86
N PRO A 17 -9.25 6.28 -0.41
CA PRO A 17 -9.05 7.30 -1.42
C PRO A 17 -9.68 8.65 -1.02
N PRO A 18 -9.02 9.79 -1.28
CA PRO A 18 -9.53 11.11 -0.90
C PRO A 18 -10.96 11.37 -1.38
N ALA A 19 -11.78 11.93 -0.49
CA ALA A 19 -13.22 12.11 -0.72
C ALA A 19 -13.53 12.92 -2.00
N HIS A 20 -12.69 13.91 -2.32
CA HIS A 20 -12.84 14.83 -3.45
C HIS A 20 -12.52 14.21 -4.83
N LEU A 21 -12.00 12.98 -4.88
CA LEU A 21 -11.75 12.30 -6.15
C LEU A 21 -13.06 11.82 -6.79
N SER A 22 -13.13 11.89 -8.12
CA SER A 22 -14.21 11.26 -8.88
C SER A 22 -14.16 9.74 -8.72
N LYS A 23 -15.27 9.05 -9.00
CA LYS A 23 -15.36 7.58 -8.85
C LYS A 23 -14.29 6.86 -9.66
N GLU A 24 -14.04 7.32 -10.89
CA GLU A 24 -13.03 6.74 -11.79
C GLU A 24 -11.62 6.93 -11.21
N LYS A 25 -11.34 8.12 -10.64
CA LYS A 25 -10.05 8.40 -10.00
C LYS A 25 -9.83 7.60 -8.72
N LYS A 26 -10.89 7.29 -7.96
CA LYS A 26 -10.81 6.44 -6.76
C LYS A 26 -10.49 4.98 -7.09
N LEU A 27 -10.93 4.49 -8.26
CA LEU A 27 -10.60 3.14 -8.74
C LEU A 27 -9.12 3.00 -9.12
N LEU A 28 -8.49 4.08 -9.59
CA LEU A 28 -7.08 4.13 -9.97
C LEU A 28 -6.16 4.67 -8.87
N TYR A 29 -6.70 4.88 -7.66
CA TYR A 29 -5.94 5.47 -6.56
C TYR A 29 -5.05 4.41 -5.89
N ASN A 30 -3.75 4.67 -5.88
CA ASN A 30 -2.76 3.81 -5.25
C ASN A 30 -2.82 4.00 -3.73
N ARG A 31 -3.40 3.02 -3.05
CA ARG A 31 -3.57 3.04 -1.59
C ARG A 31 -2.33 2.46 -0.92
N VAL A 32 -2.03 2.97 0.27
CA VAL A 32 -1.13 2.29 1.20
C VAL A 32 -1.90 1.50 2.25
N CYS A 33 -1.23 0.61 2.95
CA CYS A 33 -1.78 -0.14 4.06
C CYS A 33 -0.82 -0.16 5.25
N ASP A 34 -1.37 -0.31 6.45
CA ASP A 34 -0.59 -0.59 7.63
C ASP A 34 -0.65 -2.10 7.89
N VAL A 35 0.48 -2.69 8.25
CA VAL A 35 0.59 -4.12 8.55
C VAL A 35 1.14 -4.34 9.94
N GLN A 36 0.68 -5.38 10.63
CA GLN A 36 1.14 -5.77 11.95
C GLN A 36 1.67 -7.19 11.95
N CYS A 37 2.83 -7.38 12.59
CA CYS A 37 3.40 -8.70 12.80
C CYS A 37 2.61 -9.46 13.87
N GLN A 38 2.15 -10.66 13.54
CA GLN A 38 1.39 -11.51 14.46
C GLN A 38 2.26 -12.20 15.52
N THR A 39 3.58 -12.08 15.42
CA THR A 39 4.52 -12.69 16.37
C THR A 39 5.08 -11.68 17.36
N CYS A 40 5.59 -10.54 16.90
CA CYS A 40 6.21 -9.53 17.77
C CYS A 40 5.36 -8.26 17.95
N GLY A 41 4.21 -8.14 17.29
CA GLY A 41 3.30 -6.99 17.42
C GLY A 41 3.76 -5.70 16.74
N LYS A 42 4.95 -5.68 16.12
CA LYS A 42 5.50 -4.51 15.39
C LYS A 42 4.54 -4.10 14.27
N ILE A 43 4.27 -2.80 14.19
CA ILE A 43 3.44 -2.18 13.15
C ILE A 43 4.36 -1.51 12.13
N HIS A 44 4.09 -1.75 10.85
CA HIS A 44 4.72 -1.06 9.73
C HIS A 44 3.64 -0.25 9.02
N TYR A 45 3.80 1.07 9.02
CA TYR A 45 2.84 1.99 8.44
C TYR A 45 3.10 2.19 6.95
N SER A 46 2.05 2.54 6.20
CA SER A 46 2.14 3.02 4.82
C SER A 46 2.91 2.10 3.86
N GLN A 47 2.74 0.79 4.03
CA GLN A 47 3.24 -0.23 3.12
C GLN A 47 2.44 -0.23 1.81
N THR A 48 3.04 -0.70 0.73
CA THR A 48 2.34 -0.82 -0.55
C THR A 48 1.26 -1.89 -0.45
N TYR A 49 0.03 -1.53 -0.83
CA TYR A 49 -1.07 -2.47 -0.97
C TYR A 49 -0.87 -3.26 -2.28
N ASP A 50 -0.92 -4.59 -2.20
CA ASP A 50 -0.55 -5.57 -3.24
C ASP A 50 0.96 -5.76 -3.51
N ASP A 51 1.35 -7.03 -3.58
CA ASP A 51 2.69 -7.64 -3.50
C ASP A 51 3.65 -7.23 -4.65
N GLY A 52 3.87 -5.93 -4.87
CA GLY A 52 5.04 -5.40 -5.58
C GLY A 52 5.23 -5.84 -7.04
N THR A 53 4.24 -6.41 -7.74
CA THR A 53 4.41 -6.85 -9.14
C THR A 53 4.09 -5.78 -10.17
N HIS A 54 3.53 -4.64 -9.76
CA HIS A 54 3.40 -3.47 -10.60
C HIS A 54 3.95 -2.26 -9.86
N ILE A 55 5.17 -1.86 -10.24
CA ILE A 55 5.67 -0.50 -10.06
C ILE A 55 4.49 0.43 -10.35
N ASN A 56 4.02 1.15 -9.33
CA ASN A 56 3.16 2.31 -9.53
C ASN A 56 3.79 3.11 -10.66
N LEU A 57 3.16 3.12 -11.84
CA LEU A 57 3.67 3.73 -13.07
C LEU A 57 4.29 5.07 -12.71
N VAL A 58 5.62 5.12 -12.69
CA VAL A 58 6.35 6.39 -12.56
C VAL A 58 5.85 7.23 -13.72
N LYS A 59 5.08 8.28 -13.43
CA LYS A 59 4.57 9.19 -14.47
C LYS A 59 5.76 9.96 -15.04
N THR A 60 6.44 9.37 -16.02
CA THR A 60 7.40 10.09 -16.85
C THR A 60 6.61 10.99 -17.79
N THR A 61 6.82 12.29 -17.60
CA THR A 61 6.23 13.39 -18.36
C THR A 61 6.72 13.42 -19.81
N LYS A 62 5.91 14.01 -20.71
CA LYS A 62 6.17 14.36 -22.14
C LYS A 62 7.64 14.72 -22.42
N LYS A 63 8.32 14.38 -23.51
CA LYS A 63 8.07 14.27 -24.99
C LYS A 63 9.30 13.50 -25.57
N ILE A 64 9.33 12.96 -26.80
CA ILE A 64 9.42 13.58 -28.14
C ILE A 64 9.08 12.47 -29.14
#